data_AF-A0A3M9LR69-F1
#
_entry.id   AF-A0A3M9LR69-F1
#
_cell.length_a   1.000
_cell.length_b   1.000
_cell.length_c   1.000
_cell.angle_alpha   90.00
_cell.angle_beta   90.00
_cell.angle_gamma   90.00
#
_symmetry.space_group_name_H-M   'P 1'
#
loop_
_entity.id
_entity.type
_entity.pdbx_description
1 polymer ?
#
loop_
_entity_poly.entity_id
_entity_poly.type
_entity_poly.pdbx_seq_one_letter_code
_entity_poly.pdbx_strand_id
1 'polypeptide(L)' 'MRRDVILCQITSRKPADNCAVYVSDSDLSEGSLRQGSWVRVNKIFTMESSNVLKIIGNVHLYKQKEIQNKLLKLFL' A
#
# COMPACT_ATOMS: atom_id res chain seq x y z
N MET A 1 12.96 6.65 20.70
CA MET A 1 12.21 5.38 20.78
C MET A 1 12.17 4.77 19.39
N ARG A 2 12.67 3.54 19.20
CA ARG A 2 12.47 2.80 17.95
C ARG A 2 11.02 2.34 17.90
N ARG A 3 10.33 2.56 16.78
CA ARG A 3 8.96 2.11 16.55
C ARG A 3 8.91 1.43 15.20
N ASP A 4 8.55 0.15 15.18
CA ASP A 4 8.37 -0.57 13.93
C ASP A 4 6.98 -0.31 13.35
N VAL A 5 6.91 -0.28 12.02
CA VAL A 5 5.67 -0.17 11.26
C VAL A 5 5.50 -1.40 10.39
N ILE A 6 4.24 -1.85 10.24
CA ILE A 6 3.85 -2.89 9.29
C ILE A 6 3.54 -2.21 7.96
N LEU A 7 4.18 -2.68 6.90
CA LEU A 7 4.09 -2.11 5.56
C LEU A 7 3.73 -3.19 4.54
N CYS A 8 3.26 -2.76 3.37
CA CYS A 8 3.19 -3.59 2.18
C CYS A 8 3.85 -2.86 1.00
N GLN A 9 4.38 -3.62 0.06
CA GLN A 9 5.05 -3.05 -1.11
C GLN A 9 4.04 -2.51 -2.14
N ILE A 10 4.45 -1.48 -2.89
CA ILE A 10 3.78 -1.05 -4.12
C ILE A 10 4.69 -1.25 -5.34
N THR A 11 4.13 -1.48 -6.51
CA THR A 11 4.89 -1.58 -7.77
C THR A 11 4.08 -1.07 -8.95
N SER A 12 4.72 -0.45 -9.93
CA SER A 12 4.05 -0.04 -11.17
C SER A 12 3.81 -1.19 -12.15
N ARG A 13 4.46 -2.35 -11.94
CA ARG A 13 4.30 -3.54 -12.78
C ARG A 13 3.20 -4.42 -12.21
N LYS A 14 2.16 -4.69 -13.02
CA LYS A 14 1.05 -5.56 -12.63
C LYS A 14 1.58 -6.94 -12.17
N PRO A 15 1.36 -7.34 -10.92
CA PRO A 15 1.74 -8.68 -10.45
C PRO A 15 0.94 -9.77 -11.16
N ALA A 16 1.53 -10.95 -11.29
CA ALA A 16 0.82 -12.14 -11.79
C ALA A 16 -0.16 -12.71 -10.75
N ASP A 17 0.10 -12.44 -9.46
CA ASP A 17 -0.81 -12.84 -8.39
C ASP A 17 -2.08 -11.98 -8.36
N ASN A 18 -3.18 -12.59 -7.93
CA ASN A 18 -4.46 -11.89 -7.78
C ASN A 18 -4.58 -11.18 -6.43
N CYS A 19 -3.47 -10.99 -5.69
CA CYS A 19 -3.49 -10.37 -4.36
C CYS A 19 -3.32 -8.86 -4.43
N ALA A 20 -2.99 -8.31 -5.60
CA ALA A 20 -2.72 -6.89 -5.73
C ALA A 20 -3.97 -6.03 -5.90
N VAL A 21 -3.94 -4.81 -5.34
CA VAL A 21 -4.98 -3.77 -5.50
C VAL A 21 -4.40 -2.60 -6.27
N TYR A 22 -5.05 -2.19 -7.35
CA TYR A 22 -4.62 -1.03 -8.13
C TYR A 22 -4.97 0.28 -7.44
N VAL A 23 -4.04 1.22 -7.46
CA VAL A 23 -4.13 2.59 -6.90
C VAL A 23 -3.58 3.57 -7.92
N SER A 24 -4.27 4.69 -8.10
CA SER A 24 -3.86 5.83 -8.90
C SER A 24 -4.08 7.15 -8.15
N ASP A 25 -3.73 8.28 -8.75
CA ASP A 25 -3.91 9.60 -8.12
C ASP A 25 -5.35 9.89 -7.73
N SER A 26 -6.34 9.37 -8.47
CA SER A 26 -7.76 9.53 -8.10
C SER A 26 -8.14 8.81 -6.80
N ASP A 27 -7.30 7.88 -6.34
CA ASP A 27 -7.50 7.16 -5.08
C ASP A 27 -6.78 7.82 -3.89
N LEU A 28 -6.10 8.95 -4.12
CA LEU A 28 -5.40 9.70 -3.08
C LEU A 28 -6.20 10.94 -2.65
N SER A 29 -6.32 11.14 -1.33
CA SER A 29 -6.89 12.35 -0.74
C SER A 29 -5.91 13.52 -0.73
N GLU A 30 -4.60 13.23 -0.79
CA GLU A 30 -3.52 14.21 -0.81
C GLU A 30 -2.30 13.58 -1.48
N GLY A 31 -1.46 14.40 -2.12
CA GLY A 31 -0.22 13.97 -2.76
C GLY A 31 -0.44 13.36 -4.14
N SER A 32 0.56 12.63 -4.64
CA SER A 32 0.52 11.99 -5.97
C SER A 32 1.48 10.80 -6.06
N LEU A 33 1.16 9.90 -6.98
CA LEU A 33 2.05 8.86 -7.47
C LEU A 33 2.72 9.32 -8.77
N ARG A 34 3.94 8.86 -9.02
CA ARG A 34 4.59 9.09 -10.33
C ARG A 34 3.83 8.42 -11.47
N GLN A 35 3.18 7.30 -11.19
CA GLN A 35 2.32 6.55 -12.09
C GLN A 35 1.43 5.61 -11.26
N GLY A 36 0.30 5.18 -11.84
CA GLY A 36 -0.55 4.16 -11.24
C GLY A 36 0.23 2.91 -10.85
N SER A 37 -0.11 2.34 -9.70
CA SER A 37 0.66 1.29 -9.04
C SER A 37 -0.24 0.24 -8.39
N TRP A 38 0.36 -0.88 -8.02
CA TRP A 38 -0.30 -2.05 -7.45
C TRP A 38 0.20 -2.26 -6.03
N VAL A 39 -0.70 -2.14 -5.05
CA VAL A 39 -0.46 -2.48 -3.64
C VAL A 39 -0.45 -4.00 -3.52
N ARG A 40 0.67 -4.56 -3.07
CA ARG A 40 0.88 -6.00 -2.95
C ARG A 40 0.63 -6.46 -1.53
N VAL A 41 -0.63 -6.70 -1.17
CA VAL A 41 -0.98 -7.05 0.23
C VAL A 41 -0.37 -8.36 0.71
N ASN A 42 0.11 -9.22 -0.20
CA ASN A 42 0.85 -10.45 0.09
C ASN A 42 2.37 -10.24 0.29
N LYS A 43 2.87 -9.00 0.22
CA LYS A 43 4.26 -8.63 0.46
C LYS A 43 4.36 -7.71 1.67
N ILE A 44 3.96 -8.26 2.83
CA ILE A 44 3.96 -7.58 4.13
C ILE A 44 5.35 -7.71 4.77
N PHE A 45 5.84 -6.63 5.38
CA PHE A 45 7.09 -6.63 6.12
C PHE A 45 7.06 -5.59 7.25
N THR A 46 8.00 -5.70 8.19
CA THR A 46 8.23 -4.71 9.24
C THR A 46 9.45 -3.85 8.91
N MET A 47 9.42 -2.58 9.30
CA MET A 47 10.55 -1.67 9.16
C MET A 47 10.58 -0.69 10.33
N GLU A 48 11.78 -0.34 10.81
CA GLU A 48 11.93 0.74 11.77
C GLU A 48 11.44 2.05 11.13
N SER A 49 10.53 2.76 11.80
CA SER A 49 9.89 3.97 11.27
C SER A 49 10.88 5.10 10.93
N SER A 50 12.06 5.12 11.54
CA SER A 50 13.14 6.06 11.23
C SER A 50 13.68 5.91 9.80
N ASN A 51 13.45 4.77 9.13
CA ASN A 51 13.81 4.55 7.74
C ASN A 51 12.80 5.15 6.74
N VAL A 52 11.67 5.70 7.19
CA VAL A 52 10.69 6.34 6.31
C VAL A 52 11.18 7.75 5.95
N LEU A 53 11.56 7.94 4.69
CA LEU A 53 12.09 9.23 4.21
C LEU A 53 11.01 10.32 4.09
N LYS A 54 9.83 9.97 3.57
CA LYS A 54 8.71 10.90 3.37
C LYS A 54 7.40 10.19 3.10
N ILE A 55 6.30 10.91 3.33
CA ILE A 55 4.97 10.56 2.83
C ILE A 55 4.81 11.20 1.44
N ILE A 56 4.35 10.43 0.46
CA ILE A 56 4.12 10.91 -0.92
C ILE A 56 2.64 11.13 -1.25
N GLY A 57 1.75 10.56 -0.44
CA GLY A 57 0.32 10.75 -0.56
C GLY A 57 -0.44 9.97 0.51
N ASN A 58 -1.71 10.36 0.69
CA ASN A 58 -2.65 9.75 1.61
C ASN A 58 -3.75 9.07 0.81
N VAL A 59 -4.04 7.80 1.07
CA VAL A 59 -5.04 7.02 0.33
C VAL A 59 -6.44 7.34 0.87
N HIS A 60 -7.44 7.52 0.00
CA HIS A 60 -8.84 7.70 0.42
C HIS A 60 -9.36 6.50 1.22
N LEU A 61 -10.30 6.76 2.15
CA LEU A 61 -10.88 5.72 3.02
C LEU A 61 -11.52 4.56 2.26
N TYR A 62 -12.18 4.81 1.11
CA TYR A 62 -12.79 3.74 0.32
C TYR A 62 -11.71 2.77 -0.21
N LYS A 63 -10.58 3.30 -0.67
CA LYS A 63 -9.48 2.50 -1.20
C LYS A 63 -8.71 1.82 -0.08
N GLN A 64 -8.54 2.46 1.09
CA GLN A 64 -8.00 1.80 2.28
C GLN A 64 -8.83 0.56 2.67
N LYS A 65 -10.17 0.67 2.65
CA LYS A 65 -11.07 -0.47 2.91
C LYS A 65 -10.90 -1.59 1.88
N GLU A 66 -10.76 -1.26 0.60
CA GLU A 66 -10.48 -2.26 -0.44
C GLU A 66 -9.16 -3.02 -0.17
N ILE A 67 -8.10 -2.29 0.16
CA ILE A 67 -6.78 -2.86 0.50
C ILE A 67 -6.89 -3.76 1.74
N GLN A 68 -7.55 -3.29 2.80
CA GLN A 68 -7.77 -4.07 4.04
C GLN A 68 -8.57 -5.34 3.78
N ASN A 69 -9.67 -5.25 3.01
CA ASN A 69 -10.47 -6.42 2.63
C ASN A 69 -9.64 -7.43 1.82
N LYS A 70 -8.75 -6.96 0.95
CA LYS A 70 -7.87 -7.84 0.18
C LYS A 70 -6.81 -8.50 1.07
N LEU A 71 -6.26 -7.75 2.03
CA LEU A 71 -5.33 -8.25 3.04
C LEU A 71 -5.97 -9.34 3.91
N LEU A 72 -7.19 -9.13 4.41
CA LEU A 72 -7.89 -10.11 5.25
C LEU A 72 -8.11 -11.44 4.52
N LYS A 73 -8.36 -11.42 3.20
CA LYS A 73 -8.50 -12.63 2.38
C LYS A 73 -7.22 -13.47 2.26
N LEU A 74 -6.08 -13.00 2.76
CA LEU A 74 -4.85 -13.81 2.83
C LEU A 74 -4.82 -14.75 4.04
N PHE A 75 -5.66 -14.48 5.04
CA PHE A 75 -5.65 -15.17 6.34
C PHE A 75 -6.98 -15.88 6.65
N LEU A 76 -7.94 -15.81 5.73
CA LEU A 76 -9.22 -16.51 5.77
C LEU A 76 -9.21 -17.61 4.70
#